data_AF-A0A820IP52-F1
#
_entry.id   AF-A0A820IP52-F1
#
_cell.length_a   1.000
_cell.length_b   1.000
_cell.length_c   1.000
_cell.angle_alpha   90.00
_cell.angle_beta   90.00
_cell.angle_gamma   90.00
#
_symmetry.space_group_name_H-M   'P 1'
#
loop_
_entity.id
_entity.type
_entity.pdbx_description
1 polymer ?
#
loop_
_entity_poly.entity_id
_entity_poly.type
_entity_poly.pdbx_seq_one_letter_code
_entity_poly.pdbx_strand_id
1 'polypeptide(L)'
;NTSTESLNPSKQFAGVFQATIGSYRLLYGAEMDCVVEKSSSITEHIELKVCAGKSLDDLPFKHNRKFAKLWIQCFLVGIKTMVIGLRDNNGIVNSLARLNITDNEKATVIFLF
;
A
#
# COMPACT_ATOMS: atom_id res chain seq x y z
N ASN A 1 -6.81 9.94 23.36
CA ASN A 1 -7.60 10.71 22.38
C ASN A 1 -8.13 9.79 21.30
N THR A 2 -9.24 9.10 21.56
CA THR A 2 -9.99 8.36 20.53
C THR A 2 -11.14 9.26 20.11
N SER A 3 -10.99 9.96 18.99
CA SER A 3 -12.08 10.66 18.33
C SER A 3 -13.15 9.63 17.93
N THR A 4 -14.33 9.75 18.52
CA THR A 4 -15.48 8.84 18.37
C THR A 4 -16.25 9.08 17.07
N GLU A 5 -15.56 9.30 15.96
CA GLU A 5 -16.24 9.31 14.66
C GLU A 5 -16.40 7.85 14.21
N SER A 6 -17.64 7.46 13.89
CA SER A 6 -17.91 6.12 13.36
C SER A 6 -17.22 5.96 12.00
N LEU A 7 -16.55 4.83 11.79
CA LEU A 7 -15.96 4.48 10.50
C LEU A 7 -17.03 4.54 9.40
N ASN A 8 -16.74 5.28 8.33
CA ASN A 8 -17.59 5.34 7.15
C ASN A 8 -16.81 4.85 5.91
N PRO A 9 -17.00 3.60 5.47
CA PRO A 9 -16.33 3.03 4.31
C PRO A 9 -16.68 3.70 2.97
N SER A 10 -17.71 4.55 2.92
CA SER A 10 -18.08 5.29 1.70
C SER A 10 -17.25 6.57 1.52
N LYS A 11 -16.52 7.02 2.54
CA LYS A 11 -15.59 8.15 2.42
C LYS A 11 -14.29 7.63 1.81
N GLN A 12 -14.02 8.03 0.56
CA GLN A 12 -12.85 7.61 -0.19
C GLN A 12 -12.23 8.80 -0.93
N PHE A 13 -10.93 8.75 -1.17
CA PHE A 13 -10.23 9.66 -2.05
C PHE A 13 -9.67 8.86 -3.23
N ALA A 14 -9.90 9.33 -4.45
CA ALA A 14 -9.37 8.69 -5.66
C ALA A 14 -8.58 9.70 -6.50
N GLY A 15 -7.38 9.28 -6.93
CA GLY A 15 -6.59 9.99 -7.92
C GLY A 15 -6.87 9.47 -9.34
N VAL A 16 -6.58 10.31 -10.34
CA VAL A 16 -6.60 9.92 -11.76
C VAL A 16 -5.16 9.85 -12.25
N PHE A 17 -4.79 8.70 -12.82
CA PHE A 17 -3.42 8.38 -13.19
C PHE A 17 -3.33 8.04 -14.68
N GLN A 18 -2.19 8.36 -15.28
CA GLN A 18 -1.84 7.94 -16.62
C GLN A 18 -0.55 7.12 -16.57
N ALA A 19 -0.55 5.98 -17.27
CA ALA A 19 0.64 5.15 -17.47
C ALA A 19 0.74 4.68 -18.91
N THR A 20 1.94 4.28 -19.32
CA THR A 20 2.21 3.68 -20.63
C THR A 20 2.80 2.30 -20.41
N ILE A 21 2.17 1.28 -21.00
CA ILE A 21 2.64 -0.11 -20.96
C ILE A 21 2.85 -0.57 -22.40
N GLY A 22 4.12 -0.72 -22.80
CA GLY A 22 4.47 -0.95 -24.21
C GLY A 22 3.98 0.21 -25.09
N SER A 23 3.14 -0.09 -26.07
CA SER A 23 2.51 0.90 -26.96
C SER A 23 1.17 1.44 -26.45
N TYR A 24 0.63 0.92 -25.35
CA TYR A 24 -0.69 1.30 -24.85
C TYR A 24 -0.60 2.40 -23.79
N ARG A 25 -1.41 3.44 -23.94
CA ARG A 25 -1.62 4.49 -22.94
C ARG A 25 -2.89 4.18 -22.16
N LEU A 26 -2.76 4.13 -20.84
CA LEU A 26 -3.86 3.88 -19.91
C LEU A 26 -4.18 5.16 -19.16
N LEU A 27 -5.46 5.45 -18.99
CA LEU A 27 -5.99 6.45 -18.07
C LEU A 27 -6.93 5.72 -17.11
N TYR A 28 -6.68 5.80 -15.81
CA TYR A 28 -7.44 5.04 -14.82
C TYR A 28 -7.51 5.78 -13.49
N GLY A 29 -8.53 5.45 -12.70
CA GLY A 29 -8.65 5.92 -11.32
C GLY A 29 -8.07 4.91 -10.34
N ALA A 30 -7.56 5.39 -9.22
CA ALA A 30 -7.16 4.55 -8.10
C ALA A 30 -7.52 5.23 -6.77
N GLU A 31 -8.06 4.45 -5.84
CA GLU A 31 -8.27 4.86 -4.45
C GLU A 31 -6.91 5.04 -3.76
N MET A 32 -6.79 6.07 -2.92
CA MET A 32 -5.59 6.35 -2.14
C MET A 32 -5.95 6.42 -0.66
N ASP A 33 -5.19 5.70 0.18
CA ASP A 33 -5.48 5.58 1.60
C ASP A 33 -5.16 6.86 2.38
N CYS A 34 -3.94 7.40 2.23
CA CYS A 34 -3.54 8.64 2.93
C CYS A 34 -2.36 9.36 2.28
N VAL A 35 -2.03 10.52 2.86
CA VAL A 35 -0.91 11.38 2.46
C VAL A 35 -0.08 11.79 3.67
N VAL A 36 1.21 12.03 3.44
CA VAL A 36 2.06 12.81 4.34
C VAL A 36 2.03 14.25 3.88
N GLU A 37 1.66 15.15 4.78
CA GLU A 37 1.69 16.58 4.55
C GLU A 37 2.88 17.20 5.28
N LYS A 38 3.63 18.06 4.57
CA LYS A 38 4.68 18.89 5.15
C LYS A 38 4.51 20.32 4.66
N SER A 39 4.47 21.27 5.59
CA SER A 39 4.32 22.69 5.29
C SER A 39 3.12 23.01 4.37
N SER A 40 1.98 22.35 4.59
CA SER A 40 0.74 22.48 3.78
C SER A 40 0.84 22.01 2.32
N SER A 41 1.81 21.15 2.03
CA SER A 41 1.97 20.48 0.74
C SER A 41 2.01 18.96 0.93
N ILE A 42 1.33 18.24 0.05
CA ILE A 42 1.38 16.78 0.01
C ILE A 42 2.78 16.39 -0.49
N THR A 43 3.52 15.69 0.36
CA THR A 43 4.87 15.22 0.01
C THR A 43 4.90 13.78 -0.47
N GLU A 44 3.95 12.96 0.00
CA GLU A 44 3.94 11.53 -0.29
C GLU A 44 2.53 10.95 -0.14
N HIS A 45 2.18 9.98 -0.98
CA HIS A 45 1.04 9.08 -0.76
C HIS A 45 1.53 7.78 -0.11
N ILE A 46 0.77 7.28 0.87
CA ILE A 46 1.09 6.06 1.59
C ILE A 46 -0.08 5.07 1.47
N GLU A 47 0.25 3.81 1.19
CA GLU A 47 -0.70 2.70 1.25
C GLU A 47 -0.77 2.14 2.67
N LEU A 48 -1.97 1.90 3.19
CA LEU A 48 -2.22 1.31 4.49
C LEU A 48 -2.75 -0.12 4.34
N LYS A 49 -2.16 -1.05 5.09
CA LYS A 49 -2.65 -2.44 5.15
C LYS A 49 -2.63 -2.98 6.55
N VAL A 50 -3.50 -3.94 6.81
CA VAL A 50 -3.51 -4.71 8.05
C VAL A 50 -3.31 -6.18 7.70
N CYS A 51 -2.36 -6.83 8.38
CA CYS A 51 -2.00 -8.23 8.15
C CYS A 51 -1.92 -8.97 9.49
N ALA A 52 -2.30 -10.25 9.51
CA ALA A 52 -2.05 -11.11 10.66
C ALA A 52 -0.57 -11.49 10.71
N GLY A 53 0.09 -11.30 11.85
CA GLY A 53 1.51 -11.59 12.04
C GLY A 53 2.09 -10.85 13.24
N LYS A 54 3.29 -11.25 13.69
CA LYS A 54 4.00 -10.56 14.79
C LYS A 54 5.16 -9.70 14.26
N SER A 55 5.72 -10.09 13.13
CA SER A 55 6.80 -9.40 12.45
C SER A 55 6.58 -9.38 10.93
N LEU A 56 7.36 -8.55 10.25
CA LEU A 56 7.38 -8.49 8.79
C LEU A 56 7.89 -9.80 8.16
N ASP A 57 8.75 -10.53 8.86
CA ASP A 57 9.29 -11.83 8.41
C ASP A 57 8.23 -12.95 8.45
N ASP A 58 7.22 -12.81 9.30
CA ASP A 58 6.06 -13.73 9.32
C ASP A 58 5.13 -13.52 8.11
N LEU A 59 5.26 -12.38 7.44
CA LEU A 59 4.41 -12.07 6.30
C LEU A 59 4.87 -12.88 5.09
N PRO A 60 3.95 -13.53 4.36
CA PRO A 60 4.29 -14.48 3.31
C PRO A 60 4.79 -13.80 2.02
N PHE A 61 5.51 -12.70 2.09
CA PHE A 61 5.84 -11.86 0.93
C PHE A 61 6.67 -12.56 -0.14
N LYS A 62 7.62 -13.43 0.25
CA LYS A 62 8.60 -14.03 -0.67
C LYS A 62 7.99 -14.99 -1.70
N HIS A 63 6.81 -15.56 -1.45
CA HIS A 63 6.21 -16.59 -2.32
C HIS A 63 4.69 -16.46 -2.50
N ASN A 64 4.10 -15.29 -2.22
CA ASN A 64 2.65 -15.15 -2.19
C ASN A 64 2.11 -14.17 -3.24
N ARG A 65 1.16 -14.67 -4.04
CA ARG A 65 0.35 -13.87 -4.98
C ARG A 65 -0.31 -12.64 -4.33
N LYS A 66 -0.58 -12.67 -3.02
CA LYS A 66 -1.11 -11.53 -2.28
C LYS A 66 -0.15 -10.34 -2.27
N PHE A 67 1.15 -10.58 -2.10
CA PHE A 67 2.15 -9.52 -2.12
C PHE A 67 2.30 -8.92 -3.52
N ALA A 68 2.31 -9.76 -4.54
CA ALA A 68 2.34 -9.30 -5.93
C ALA A 68 1.21 -8.32 -6.26
N LYS A 69 -0.02 -8.66 -5.86
CA LYS A 69 -1.19 -7.79 -6.03
C LYS A 69 -1.02 -6.45 -5.31
N LEU A 70 -0.47 -6.50 -4.12
CA LEU A 70 -0.25 -5.32 -3.30
C LEU A 70 0.85 -4.42 -3.89
N TRP A 71 1.95 -5.02 -4.33
CA TRP A 71 3.05 -4.33 -4.98
C TRP A 71 2.60 -3.66 -6.29
N ILE A 72 1.86 -4.37 -7.15
CA ILE A 72 1.41 -3.80 -8.43
C ILE A 72 0.40 -2.66 -8.22
N GLN A 73 -0.44 -2.73 -7.19
CA GLN A 73 -1.34 -1.64 -6.82
C GLN A 73 -0.56 -0.37 -6.50
N CYS A 74 0.48 -0.45 -5.67
CA CYS A 74 1.32 0.71 -5.35
C CYS A 74 2.16 1.17 -6.54
N PHE A 75 2.75 0.24 -7.29
CA PHE A 75 3.65 0.53 -8.40
C PHE A 75 2.96 1.35 -9.50
N LEU A 76 1.74 0.97 -9.89
CA LEU A 76 1.01 1.64 -10.96
C LEU A 76 0.72 3.12 -10.63
N VAL A 77 0.43 3.43 -9.37
CA VAL A 77 0.09 4.79 -8.93
C VAL A 77 1.29 5.56 -8.35
N GLY A 78 2.49 4.97 -8.36
CA GLY A 78 3.71 5.61 -7.87
C GLY A 78 3.85 5.72 -6.35
N ILE A 79 3.09 4.94 -5.57
CA ILE A 79 3.27 4.87 -4.11
C ILE A 79 4.58 4.14 -3.80
N LYS A 80 5.44 4.78 -3.00
CA LYS A 80 6.74 4.24 -2.60
C LYS A 80 6.71 3.61 -1.21
N THR A 81 5.81 4.06 -0.34
CA THR A 81 5.78 3.63 1.05
C THR A 81 4.46 2.96 1.39
N MET A 82 4.58 1.83 2.09
CA MET A 82 3.45 1.13 2.66
C MET A 82 3.63 0.98 4.17
N VAL A 83 2.57 1.25 4.92
CA VAL A 83 2.52 1.00 6.36
C VAL A 83 1.60 -0.17 6.64
N ILE A 84 2.13 -1.16 7.36
CA ILE A 84 1.42 -2.39 7.68
C ILE A 84 1.18 -2.48 9.18
N GLY A 85 -0.09 -2.53 9.58
CA GLY A 85 -0.50 -2.92 10.91
C GLY A 85 -0.49 -4.43 11.08
N LEU A 86 0.38 -4.91 11.97
CA LEU A 86 0.50 -6.33 12.32
C LEU A 86 -0.46 -6.63 13.47
N ARG A 87 -1.52 -7.38 13.16
CA ARG A 87 -2.56 -7.75 14.11
C ARG A 87 -2.41 -9.18 14.62
N ASP A 88 -2.87 -9.39 15.85
CA ASP A 88 -3.08 -10.73 16.38
C ASP A 88 -4.43 -11.34 15.92
N ASN A 89 -4.72 -12.53 16.44
CA ASN A 89 -5.95 -13.26 16.16
C ASN A 89 -7.19 -12.64 16.81
N ASN A 90 -7.03 -11.77 17.82
CA ASN A 90 -8.10 -11.01 18.44
C ASN A 90 -8.44 -9.74 17.65
N GLY A 91 -7.73 -9.48 16.54
CA GLY A 91 -7.95 -8.31 15.71
C GLY A 91 -7.17 -7.07 16.16
N ILE A 92 -6.33 -7.17 17.19
CA ILE A 92 -5.61 -6.03 17.76
C ILE A 92 -4.29 -5.83 17.03
N VAL A 93 -4.08 -4.62 16.49
CA VAL A 93 -2.80 -4.22 15.89
C VAL A 93 -1.81 -3.94 17.01
N ASN A 94 -0.77 -4.78 17.10
CA ASN A 94 0.24 -4.72 18.17
C ASN A 94 1.52 -4.01 17.71
N SER A 95 1.77 -3.91 16.40
CA SER A 95 2.94 -3.23 15.86
C SER A 95 2.68 -2.69 14.46
N LEU A 96 3.50 -1.72 14.06
CA LEU A 96 3.52 -1.15 12.71
C LEU A 96 4.85 -1.49 12.04
N ALA A 97 4.79 -1.90 10.78
CA ALA A 97 5.96 -2.07 9.93
C ALA A 97 5.88 -1.13 8.72
N ARG A 98 7.03 -0.63 8.28
CA ARG A 98 7.14 0.19 7.08
C ARG A 98 7.87 -0.59 5.99
N LEU A 99 7.27 -0.66 4.82
CA LEU A 99 7.85 -1.26 3.63
C LEU A 99 8.10 -0.19 2.58
N ASN A 100 9.33 -0.17 2.06
CA ASN A 100 9.62 0.54 0.84
C ASN A 100 9.33 -0.39 -0.36
N ILE A 101 8.44 0.06 -1.22
CA ILE A 101 8.01 -0.63 -2.44
C ILE A 101 9.11 -0.61 -3.50
N THR A 102 9.95 0.43 -3.53
CA THR A 102 11.05 0.55 -4.50
C THR A 102 12.23 -0.35 -4.15
N ASP A 103 12.50 -0.58 -2.86
CA ASP A 103 13.63 -1.41 -2.41
C ASP A 103 13.39 -2.91 -2.66
N ASN A 104 12.16 -3.28 -3.02
CA ASN A 104 11.81 -4.63 -3.45
C ASN A 104 11.95 -4.79 -4.97
N GLU A 105 13.12 -4.42 -5.52
CA GLU A 105 13.49 -4.69 -6.93
C GLU A 105 13.41 -6.19 -7.29
N LYS A 106 13.42 -7.08 -6.28
CA LYS A 106 13.18 -8.52 -6.46
C LYS A 106 11.75 -8.87 -6.87
N ALA A 107 10.77 -7.99 -6.65
CA ALA A 107 9.42 -8.16 -7.21
C ALA A 107 9.42 -8.00 -8.74
N THR A 108 10.31 -7.17 -9.29
CA THR A 108 10.52 -7.02 -10.73
C THR A 108 10.98 -8.33 -11.38
N VAL A 109 11.77 -9.14 -10.67
CA VAL A 109 12.33 -10.41 -11.18
C VAL A 109 11.31 -11.56 -11.11
N ILE A 110 10.30 -11.49 -10.23
CA ILE A 110 9.26 -12.54 -10.10
C ILE A 110 8.22 -12.47 -11.24
N PHE A 111 8.18 -11.39 -12.03
CA PHE A 111 7.24 -11.21 -13.14
C PHE A 111 7.85 -11.30 -14.54
N LEU A 112 9.13 -11.70 -14.65
CA LEU A 112 9.81 -11.91 -15.93
C LEU A 112 10.05 -13.39 -16.29
N PHE A 113 9.42 -14.33 -15.57
CA PHE A 113 9.43 -15.76 -15.91
C PHE A 113 8.07 -16.42 -15.75
#